data_AF-A0A6L3XWR0-F1
#
_entry.id   AF-A0A6L3XWR0-F1
#
_cell.length_a   1.000
_cell.length_b   1.000
_cell.length_c   1.000
_cell.angle_alpha   90.00
_cell.angle_beta   90.00
_cell.angle_gamma   90.00
#
_symmetry.space_group_name_H-M   'P 1'
#
loop_
_entity.id
_entity.type
_entity.pdbx_description
1 polymer ?
#
loop_
_entity_poly.entity_id
_entity_poly.type
_entity_poly.pdbx_seq_one_letter_code
_entity_poly.pdbx_strand_id
1 'polypeptide(L)' 'GKGRALGVGEVKFTGQVLPTAKKVTYRIHFKRIVNRRLIMGLADGEVLVDGRLIYTANDLKVGLFQDTSAF' A
#
# COMPACT_ATOMS: atom_id res chain seq x y z
N GLY A 1 10.09 14.34 -5.03
CA GLY A 1 10.26 14.23 -3.58
C GLY A 1 10.54 12.79 -3.18
N LYS A 2 11.12 12.58 -2.00
CA LYS A 2 11.37 11.29 -1.35
C LYS A 2 10.06 10.72 -0.81
N GLY A 3 9.77 9.45 -1.09
CA GLY A 3 8.53 8.80 -0.64
C GLY A 3 8.55 8.41 0.84
N ARG A 4 7.42 8.58 1.52
CA ARG A 4 7.17 8.11 2.88
C ARG A 4 5.77 7.51 2.97
N ALA A 5 5.69 6.29 3.52
CA ALA A 5 4.42 5.73 3.95
C ALA A 5 3.90 6.54 5.14
N LEU A 6 2.66 6.99 5.07
CA LEU A 6 2.00 7.79 6.11
C LEU A 6 1.04 6.94 6.96
N GLY A 7 0.84 5.68 6.57
CA GLY A 7 0.02 4.71 7.27
C GLY A 7 -1.03 4.07 6.38
N VAL A 8 -1.96 3.39 7.05
CA VAL A 8 -3.06 2.63 6.46
C VAL A 8 -4.25 2.72 7.42
N GLY A 9 -5.47 2.71 6.88
CA GLY A 9 -6.67 2.72 7.71
C GLY A 9 -6.92 1.37 8.35
N GLU A 10 -7.22 0.37 7.53
CA GLU A 10 -7.48 -1.00 7.99
C GLU A 10 -6.59 -1.98 7.22
N VAL A 11 -6.06 -2.98 7.92
CA VAL A 11 -5.38 -4.12 7.31
C VAL A 11 -5.97 -5.40 7.86
N LYS A 12 -6.29 -6.34 6.98
CA LYS A 12 -6.76 -7.68 7.36
C LYS A 12 -5.85 -8.75 6.78
N PHE A 13 -5.40 -9.65 7.64
CA PHE A 13 -4.64 -10.84 7.26
C PHE A 13 -5.52 -12.07 7.48
N THR A 14 -5.86 -12.79 6.40
CA THR A 14 -6.77 -13.95 6.44
C THR A 14 -6.12 -15.24 5.93
N GLY A 15 -4.84 -15.16 5.56
CA GLY A 15 -4.05 -16.28 5.07
C GLY A 15 -2.56 -16.02 5.31
N GLN A 16 -1.72 -16.76 4.62
CA GLN A 16 -0.26 -16.66 4.74
C GLN A 16 0.43 -17.01 3.42
N VAL A 17 1.69 -16.62 3.29
CA VAL A 17 2.57 -17.04 2.21
C VAL A 17 3.51 -18.12 2.76
N LEU A 18 3.38 -19.35 2.27
CA LEU A 18 4.26 -20.46 2.65
C LEU A 18 5.52 -20.50 1.76
N PRO A 19 6.63 -21.11 2.21
CA PRO A 19 7.84 -21.27 1.39
C PRO A 19 7.61 -22.04 0.08
N THR A 20 6.53 -22.81 -0.02
CA THR A 20 6.14 -23.58 -1.23
C THR A 20 5.33 -22.76 -2.23
N ALA A 21 4.91 -21.55 -1.89
CA ALA A 21 4.14 -20.67 -2.77
C ALA A 21 5.00 -20.21 -3.96
N LYS A 22 4.37 -20.03 -5.12
CA LYS A 22 5.10 -19.72 -6.36
C LYS A 22 5.08 -18.23 -6.69
N LYS A 23 3.96 -17.55 -6.46
CA LYS A 23 3.80 -16.14 -6.85
C LYS A 23 2.90 -15.38 -5.88
N VAL A 24 3.41 -14.24 -5.41
CA VAL A 24 2.61 -13.22 -4.74
C VAL A 24 2.23 -12.15 -5.76
N THR A 25 0.96 -11.76 -5.80
CA THR A 25 0.44 -10.69 -6.67
C THR A 25 -0.09 -9.56 -5.80
N TYR A 26 0.37 -8.34 -6.08
CA TYR A 26 -0.15 -7.13 -5.45
C TYR A 26 -1.08 -6.44 -6.44
N ARG A 27 -2.28 -6.06 -5.99
CA ARG A 27 -3.19 -5.20 -6.76
C ARG A 27 -3.42 -3.93 -5.98
N ILE A 28 -3.29 -2.80 -6.65
CA ILE A 28 -3.42 -1.48 -6.04
C ILE A 28 -4.49 -0.71 -6.81
N HIS A 29 -5.50 -0.25 -6.06
CA HIS A 29 -6.63 0.48 -6.59
C HIS A 29 -6.53 1.93 -6.10
N PHE A 30 -6.06 2.83 -6.96
CA PHE A 30 -5.95 4.24 -6.61
C PHE A 30 -7.33 4.85 -6.37
N LYS A 31 -7.53 5.38 -5.17
CA LYS A 31 -8.74 6.11 -4.78
C LYS A 31 -8.60 7.59 -5.13
N ARG A 32 -7.46 8.18 -4.80
CA ARG A 32 -7.23 9.62 -4.95
C ARG A 32 -5.74 9.93 -5.05
N ILE A 33 -5.41 10.87 -5.93
CA ILE A 33 -4.08 11.50 -5.99
C ILE A 33 -4.26 12.97 -5.67
N VAL A 34 -3.50 13.46 -4.69
CA VAL A 34 -3.46 14.86 -4.29
C VAL A 34 -2.13 15.43 -4.76
N ASN A 35 -2.18 16.41 -5.68
CA ASN A 35 -0.99 17.09 -6.19
C ASN A 35 -1.07 18.58 -5.85
N ARG A 36 -0.71 18.93 -4.62
CA ARG A 36 -0.66 20.33 -4.12
C ARG A 36 0.70 20.58 -3.45
N ARG A 37 0.76 21.42 -2.41
CA ARG A 37 1.99 21.64 -1.62
C ARG A 37 2.58 20.33 -1.08
N LEU A 38 1.71 19.40 -0.66
CA LEU A 38 2.08 18.02 -0.38
C LEU A 38 1.51 17.14 -1.50
N ILE A 39 2.37 16.29 -2.07
CA ILE A 39 1.96 15.26 -3.04
C ILE A 39 1.65 13.99 -2.25
N MET A 40 0.44 13.44 -2.42
CA MET A 40 -0.02 12.27 -1.69
C MET A 40 -0.85 11.35 -2.58
N GLY A 41 -0.61 10.04 -2.49
CA GLY A 41 -1.45 9.00 -3.06
C GLY A 41 -2.27 8.29 -1.98
N LEU A 42 -3.53 8.02 -2.28
CA LEU A 42 -4.42 7.17 -1.50
C LEU A 42 -4.89 6.00 -2.37
N ALA A 43 -4.84 4.79 -1.82
CA ALA A 43 -5.23 3.58 -2.52
C ALA A 43 -5.76 2.52 -1.57
N ASP A 44 -6.48 1.55 -2.13
CA ASP A 44 -6.70 0.25 -1.50
C ASP A 44 -5.76 -0.78 -2.13
N GLY A 45 -5.43 -1.81 -1.37
CA GLY A 45 -4.49 -2.85 -1.77
C GLY A 45 -5.01 -4.25 -1.48
N GLU A 46 -4.73 -5.15 -2.40
CA GLU A 46 -4.95 -6.59 -2.24
C GLU A 46 -3.61 -7.32 -2.38
N VAL A 47 -3.43 -8.37 -1.59
CA VAL A 47 -2.34 -9.33 -1.76
C VAL A 47 -2.92 -10.70 -1.99
N LEU A 48 -2.51 -11.32 -3.09
CA LEU A 48 -2.89 -12.66 -3.47
C LEU A 48 -1.66 -13.57 -3.46
N VAL A 49 -1.80 -14.80 -3.01
CA VAL A 49 -0.78 -15.85 -3.17
C VAL A 49 -1.33 -16.93 -4.09
N ASP A 50 -0.63 -17.21 -5.17
CA ASP A 50 -1.03 -18.18 -6.21
C ASP A 50 -2.48 -18.01 -6.68
N GLY A 51 -2.93 -16.75 -6.76
CA GLY A 51 -4.28 -16.37 -7.20
C GLY A 51 -5.34 -16.29 -6.08
N ARG A 52 -5.04 -16.70 -4.84
CA ARG A 52 -5.95 -16.58 -3.70
C ARG A 52 -5.71 -15.29 -2.93
N LEU A 53 -6.74 -14.47 -2.74
CA LEU A 53 -6.70 -13.28 -1.87
C LEU A 53 -6.44 -13.68 -0.42
N ILE A 54 -5.42 -13.08 0.18
CA ILE A 54 -5.03 -13.35 1.57
C ILE A 54 -5.02 -12.08 2.42
N TYR A 55 -4.61 -10.93 1.86
CA TYR A 55 -4.55 -9.66 2.57
C TYR A 55 -5.34 -8.58 1.85
N THR A 56 -5.97 -7.72 2.64
CA THR A 56 -6.59 -6.48 2.15
C THR A 56 -6.09 -5.31 3.00
N ALA A 57 -5.90 -4.17 2.36
CA ALA A 57 -5.51 -2.93 3.00
C ALA A 57 -6.37 -1.79 2.47
N ASN A 58 -7.09 -1.13 3.36
CA ASN A 58 -7.96 0.00 3.04
C ASN A 58 -7.27 1.31 3.44
N ASP A 59 -7.37 2.31 2.57
CA ASP A 59 -6.85 3.67 2.78
C ASP A 59 -5.33 3.72 3.05
N LEU A 60 -4.55 3.02 2.22
CA LEU A 60 -3.09 3.19 2.14
C LEU A 60 -2.76 4.65 1.80
N LYS A 61 -1.84 5.27 2.54
CA LYS A 61 -1.42 6.66 2.33
C LYS A 61 0.09 6.75 2.13
N VAL A 62 0.51 7.34 1.02
CA VAL A 62 1.93 7.61 0.72
C VAL A 62 2.10 9.06 0.31
N GLY A 63 3.04 9.76 0.93
CA GLY A 63 3.39 11.15 0.60
C GLY A 63 4.77 11.26 -0.04
N LEU A 64 4.98 12.29 -0.85
CA LEU A 64 6.29 12.70 -1.33
C LEU A 64 6.71 14.00 -0.65
N PHE A 65 7.93 14.02 -0.09
CA PHE A 65 8.50 15.15 0.64
C PHE A 65 9.80 15.60 -0.02
N GLN A 66 10.10 16.90 -0.05
CA GLN A 66 11.37 17.38 -0.61
C GLN A 66 12.52 17.20 0.39
N ASP A 67 12.28 17.56 1.64
CA ASP A 67 13.16 17.27 2.77
C ASP A 67 12.49 16.27 3.73
N THR A 68 13.30 15.36 4.26
CA THR A 68 12.88 14.30 5.18
C THR A 68 13.60 14.39 6.53
N SER A 69 14.32 15.48 6.80
CA SER A 69 15.03 15.72 8.07
C SER A 69 14.11 15.83 9.29
N ALA A 70 12.84 16.19 9.08
CA ALA A 70 11.83 16.36 10.13
C ALA A 70 10.97 15.11 10.41
N PHE A 71 11.32 13.96 9.80
CA PHE A 71 10.73 12.65 10.09
C PHE A 71 11.69 11.83 10.96
#